data_AF-A0A934SW52-F1
#
_entry.id   AF-A0A934SW52-F1
#
_cell.length_a   1.000
_cell.length_b   1.000
_cell.length_c   1.000
_cell.angle_alpha   90.00
_cell.angle_beta   90.00
_cell.angle_gamma   90.00
#
_symmetry.space_group_name_H-M   'P 1'
#
loop_
_entity.id
_entity.type
_entity.pdbx_description
1 polymer ?
#
loop_
_entity_poly.entity_id
_entity_poly.type
_entity_poly.pdbx_seq_one_letter_code
_entity_poly.pdbx_strand_id
1 'polypeptide(L)'
;MYKIIFENGTERIKSTLGDVLAALNRRDEWGTLAKKGEVKVLHHNQPMTVRRNSYGAIGIEQPGSAKTIMEAMMREVELFYVKPGDVVYSPHEMTRSSWEAVVAIGSAAYNVFPCFTVDQRSERIEYEVNGQPREARVEGYCNALFFQRFGWGHNGPSYDGAGDTNCRHEIHVAYALAAGKHVPEWILGDYRDSDNDKRGGYGVGDWFGVLLRVPHLRGQMPVDKLRQLCAVLHCEKIELNQQNADGFLRLMQQLPDADPNYVVMDDFLYAHGILKAKQVPAMPAAEADPELPALAKALHTALVDARRKMTVDRVQGELAKGQMTRRHAEYELAMAEASSGPRAFDYPRRLADAVEKREIGMLLELFDTPDDRNQTTKRVLHREVGLKTLGLKAAQRKEAIFLFCGFNKESREAYETERKAVAEDTRAKREAEEIVKQVESVECRRGTRGEIVTVRKYIDDLISEGYTQIVESKQGSAAKYWLRNPSSNFGYPLRVKHGALAYARLAIAQLGNQQNVA
;
A
#
# COMPACT_ATOMS: atom_id res chain seq x y z
N MET A 1 2.42 30.81 32.63
CA MET A 1 1.28 29.86 32.88
C MET A 1 0.19 30.17 31.87
N TYR A 2 -0.34 29.12 31.24
CA TYR A 2 -1.31 29.20 30.15
C TYR A 2 -2.68 28.70 30.58
N LYS A 3 -3.74 29.33 30.06
CA LYS A 3 -5.13 28.93 30.27
C LYS A 3 -5.81 28.73 28.92
N ILE A 4 -6.33 27.53 28.69
CA ILE A 4 -7.11 27.15 27.51
C ILE A 4 -8.58 27.18 27.91
N ILE A 5 -9.38 27.91 27.16
CA ILE A 5 -10.83 28.03 27.36
C ILE A 5 -11.51 27.51 26.10
N PHE A 6 -12.30 26.46 26.26
CA PHE A 6 -13.06 25.84 25.18
C PHE A 6 -14.44 26.50 25.04
N GLU A 7 -15.06 26.37 23.87
CA GLU A 7 -16.40 26.91 23.58
C GLU A 7 -17.48 26.50 24.60
N ASN A 8 -17.39 25.28 25.14
CA ASN A 8 -18.31 24.79 26.18
C ASN A 8 -18.05 25.38 27.58
N GLY A 9 -17.16 26.37 27.71
CA GLY A 9 -16.79 27.01 28.97
C GLY A 9 -15.78 26.24 29.83
N THR A 10 -15.35 25.05 29.39
CA THR A 10 -14.35 24.28 30.15
C THR A 10 -12.99 24.95 30.09
N GLU A 11 -12.24 24.90 31.19
CA GLU A 11 -10.93 25.53 31.31
C GLU A 11 -9.85 24.49 31.64
N ARG A 12 -8.67 24.64 31.04
CA ARG A 12 -7.49 23.82 31.33
C ARG A 12 -6.28 24.72 31.53
N ILE A 13 -5.48 24.42 32.56
CA ILE A 13 -4.25 25.14 32.87
C ILE A 13 -3.06 24.30 32.43
N LYS A 14 -2.10 24.95 31.75
CA LYS A 14 -0.86 24.34 31.26
C LYS A 14 0.35 25.20 31.65
N SER A 15 1.49 24.55 31.86
CA SER A 15 2.70 25.22 32.32
C SER A 15 3.46 25.88 31.18
N THR A 16 3.49 25.22 30.01
CA THR A 16 4.27 25.64 28.83
C THR A 16 3.39 25.79 27.59
N LEU A 17 3.87 26.53 26.59
CA LEU A 17 3.28 26.60 25.27
C LEU A 17 3.33 25.23 24.57
N GLY A 18 4.40 24.45 24.80
CA GLY A 18 4.50 23.07 24.31
C GLY A 18 3.33 22.21 24.80
N ASP A 19 2.97 22.31 26.07
CA ASP A 19 1.81 21.60 26.64
C ASP A 19 0.49 22.03 26.00
N VAL A 20 0.34 23.33 25.73
CA VAL A 20 -0.85 23.89 25.06
C VAL A 20 -0.96 23.31 23.65
N LEU A 21 0.13 23.37 22.88
CA LEU A 21 0.17 22.85 21.51
C LEU A 21 -0.09 21.35 21.47
N ALA A 22 0.51 20.57 22.38
CA ALA A 22 0.26 19.14 22.50
C ALA A 22 -1.22 18.86 22.81
N ALA A 23 -1.81 19.56 23.79
CA ALA A 23 -3.20 19.35 24.20
C ALA A 23 -4.21 19.70 23.10
N LEU A 24 -4.01 20.82 22.39
CA LEU A 24 -4.93 21.25 21.33
C LEU A 24 -4.92 20.33 20.10
N ASN A 25 -3.84 19.58 19.89
CA ASN A 25 -3.66 18.77 18.69
C ASN A 25 -3.78 17.26 18.93
N ARG A 26 -3.88 16.82 20.19
CA ARG A 26 -4.04 15.40 20.56
C ARG A 26 -5.32 14.80 20.00
N ARG A 27 -5.37 13.47 19.91
CA ARG A 27 -6.53 12.68 19.49
C ARG A 27 -7.32 12.17 20.69
N ASP A 28 -7.56 13.04 21.66
CA ASP A 28 -8.44 12.78 22.80
C ASP A 28 -9.70 13.65 22.71
N GLU A 29 -10.55 13.59 23.74
CA GLU A 29 -11.77 14.40 23.83
C GLU A 29 -11.48 15.90 23.74
N TRP A 30 -10.35 16.37 24.31
CA TRP A 30 -9.97 17.77 24.38
C TRP A 30 -9.46 18.31 23.05
N GLY A 31 -8.58 17.57 22.39
CA GLY A 31 -8.13 17.93 21.04
C GLY A 31 -9.28 17.85 20.02
N THR A 32 -10.24 16.94 20.22
CA THR A 32 -11.47 16.89 19.41
C THR A 32 -12.34 18.11 19.64
N LEU A 33 -12.55 18.50 20.91
CA LEU A 33 -13.28 19.71 21.27
C LEU A 33 -12.60 20.96 20.71
N ALA A 34 -11.27 21.06 20.82
CA ALA A 34 -10.49 22.15 20.27
C ALA A 34 -10.65 22.31 18.76
N LYS A 35 -10.70 21.20 18.02
CA LYS A 35 -10.84 21.21 16.56
C LYS A 35 -12.24 21.57 16.09
N LYS A 36 -13.27 21.13 16.82
CA LYS A 36 -14.68 21.34 16.45
C LYS A 36 -15.21 22.73 16.83
N GLY A 37 -14.73 23.32 17.91
CA GLY A 37 -15.26 24.58 18.44
C GLY A 37 -14.25 25.73 18.45
N GLU A 38 -14.67 26.89 18.94
CA GLU A 38 -13.75 27.99 19.24
C GLU A 38 -12.89 27.69 20.47
N VAL A 39 -11.63 28.15 20.44
CA VAL A 39 -10.70 28.04 21.57
C VAL A 39 -10.04 29.38 21.81
N LYS A 40 -10.01 29.79 23.08
CA LYS A 40 -9.24 30.96 23.53
C LYS A 40 -8.06 30.48 24.36
N VAL A 41 -6.89 31.03 24.10
CA VAL A 41 -5.68 30.77 24.89
C VAL A 41 -5.25 32.08 25.52
N LEU A 42 -5.03 32.05 26.84
CA LEU A 42 -4.48 33.17 27.60
C LEU A 42 -3.10 32.80 28.14
N HIS A 43 -2.15 33.72 28.05
CA HIS A 43 -0.87 33.64 28.73
C HIS A 43 -0.78 34.77 29.76
N HIS A 44 -0.64 34.44 31.05
CA HIS A 44 -0.72 35.43 32.13
C HIS A 44 -1.96 36.36 32.02
N ASN A 45 -3.12 35.76 31.73
CA ASN A 45 -4.41 36.43 31.49
C ASN A 45 -4.47 37.37 30.26
N GLN A 46 -3.43 37.40 29.42
CA GLN A 46 -3.45 38.12 28.16
C GLN A 46 -3.86 37.20 27.00
N PRO A 47 -4.84 37.59 26.15
CA PRO A 47 -5.24 36.80 25.00
C PRO A 47 -4.11 36.57 24.00
N MET A 48 -4.02 35.34 23.49
CA MET A 48 -3.09 34.96 22.44
C MET A 48 -3.81 34.71 21.12
N THR A 49 -3.11 34.90 20.01
CA THR A 49 -3.65 34.66 18.67
C THR A 49 -3.62 33.17 18.33
N VAL A 50 -4.80 32.56 18.23
CA VAL A 50 -4.95 31.16 17.81
C VAL A 50 -5.03 31.08 16.28
N ARG A 51 -4.25 30.18 15.68
CA ARG A 51 -4.21 29.93 14.23
C ARG A 51 -4.58 28.49 13.90
N ARG A 52 -5.14 28.29 12.71
CA ARG A 52 -5.41 26.97 12.13
C ARG A 52 -4.80 26.85 10.76
N ASN A 53 -4.23 25.70 10.44
CA ASN A 53 -3.81 25.39 9.07
C ASN A 53 -4.90 24.62 8.32
N SER A 54 -4.68 24.35 7.03
CA SER A 54 -5.61 23.62 6.15
C SER A 54 -5.93 22.19 6.62
N TYR A 55 -5.08 21.60 7.44
CA TYR A 55 -5.27 20.26 8.01
C TYR A 55 -5.99 20.29 9.37
N GLY A 56 -6.40 21.46 9.84
CA GLY A 56 -7.09 21.64 11.12
C GLY A 56 -6.18 21.53 12.34
N ALA A 57 -4.86 21.57 12.17
CA ALA A 57 -3.92 21.68 13.28
C ALA A 57 -3.94 23.11 13.85
N ILE A 58 -3.87 23.21 15.16
CA ILE A 58 -4.01 24.46 15.91
C ILE A 58 -2.65 24.91 16.42
N GLY A 59 -2.30 26.16 16.17
CA GLY A 59 -1.07 26.80 16.65
C GLY A 59 -1.39 28.10 17.38
N ILE A 60 -0.40 28.61 18.11
CA ILE A 60 -0.48 29.90 18.80
C ILE A 60 0.58 30.80 18.21
N GLU A 61 0.17 31.86 17.52
CA GLU A 61 1.06 32.86 16.95
C GLU A 61 1.68 33.70 18.07
N GLN A 62 3.00 33.89 17.98
CA GLN A 62 3.77 34.70 18.93
C GLN A 62 4.30 35.97 18.25
N PRO A 63 4.35 37.10 18.97
CA PRO A 63 5.03 38.30 18.49
C PRO A 63 6.56 38.12 18.53
N GLY A 64 7.28 38.85 17.67
CA GLY A 64 8.75 38.87 17.61
C GLY A 64 9.32 38.20 16.36
N SER A 65 10.65 38.07 16.32
CA SER A 65 11.37 37.34 15.27
C SER A 65 11.28 35.83 15.50
N ALA A 66 11.44 35.04 14.44
CA ALA A 66 11.43 33.58 14.54
C ALA A 66 12.46 33.05 15.53
N LYS A 67 13.64 33.69 15.61
CA LYS A 67 14.67 33.38 16.60
C LYS A 67 14.15 33.57 18.03
N THR A 68 13.62 34.75 18.34
CA THR A 68 13.15 35.06 19.71
C THR A 68 12.00 34.17 20.15
N ILE A 69 11.07 33.86 19.24
CA ILE A 69 9.95 32.94 19.48
C ILE A 69 10.46 31.53 19.76
N MET A 70 11.40 31.04 18.95
CA MET A 70 11.95 29.69 19.10
C MET A 70 12.74 29.55 20.42
N GLU A 71 13.56 30.54 20.76
CA GLU A 71 14.30 30.56 22.02
C GLU A 71 13.38 30.68 23.25
N ALA A 72 12.25 31.39 23.14
CA ALA A 72 11.25 31.47 24.20
C ALA A 72 10.56 30.11 24.43
N MET A 73 10.06 29.50 23.35
CA MET A 73 9.47 28.15 23.39
C MET A 73 10.44 27.10 23.96
N MET A 74 11.71 27.17 23.58
CA MET A 74 12.73 26.24 24.06
C MET A 74 12.98 26.37 25.56
N ARG A 75 13.10 27.60 26.07
CA ARG A 75 13.29 27.87 27.51
C ARG A 75 12.14 27.31 28.35
N GLU A 76 10.92 27.35 27.83
CA GLU A 76 9.77 26.79 28.54
C GLU A 76 9.81 25.27 28.66
N VAL A 77 10.37 24.54 27.69
CA VAL A 77 10.43 23.07 27.77
C VAL A 77 11.73 22.54 28.37
N GLU A 78 12.74 23.40 28.51
CA GLU A 78 14.03 23.08 29.15
C GLU A 78 13.86 22.61 30.60
N LEU A 79 12.84 23.12 31.31
CA LEU A 79 12.49 22.67 32.66
C LEU A 79 12.02 21.20 32.73
N PHE A 80 11.62 20.61 31.61
CA PHE A 80 11.34 19.16 31.55
C PHE A 80 12.59 18.33 31.33
N TYR A 81 13.62 18.89 30.69
CA TYR A 81 14.85 18.20 30.37
C TYR A 81 15.90 18.28 31.46
N VAL A 82 15.97 19.35 32.25
CA VAL A 82 17.12 19.57 33.14
C VAL A 82 16.80 19.18 34.59
N LYS A 83 17.54 18.21 35.13
CA LYS A 83 17.57 17.87 36.56
C LYS A 83 18.30 18.95 37.38
N PRO A 84 18.08 19.02 38.70
CA PRO A 84 19.01 19.72 39.59
C PRO A 84 20.45 19.24 39.35
N GLY A 85 21.37 20.17 39.09
CA GLY A 85 22.77 19.87 38.76
C GLY A 85 23.06 19.74 37.25
N ASP A 86 22.24 20.34 36.39
CA ASP A 86 22.45 20.48 34.94
C ASP A 86 22.53 19.15 34.16
N VAL A 87 21.94 18.08 34.70
CA VAL A 87 21.87 16.78 34.02
C VAL A 87 20.64 16.73 33.11
N VAL A 88 20.84 16.43 31.83
CA VAL A 88 19.77 16.29 30.83
C VAL A 88 19.08 14.93 30.95
N TYR A 89 17.77 14.93 31.20
CA TYR A 89 16.87 13.79 31.11
C TYR A 89 16.84 13.24 29.68
N SER A 90 17.00 11.93 29.56
CA SER A 90 16.61 11.20 28.35
C SER A 90 15.08 11.15 28.24
N PRO A 91 14.52 11.01 27.03
CA PRO A 91 13.06 11.00 26.88
C PRO A 91 12.33 9.97 27.75
N HIS A 92 12.90 8.77 27.93
CA HIS A 92 12.33 7.70 28.76
C HIS A 92 12.35 7.97 30.27
N GLU A 93 12.97 9.06 30.71
CA GLU A 93 12.96 9.51 32.11
C GLU A 93 11.92 10.61 32.37
N MET A 94 11.15 11.01 31.34
CA MET A 94 10.16 12.08 31.38
C MET A 94 8.74 11.52 31.36
N THR A 95 7.74 12.28 31.83
CA THR A 95 6.34 11.89 31.59
C THR A 95 6.05 11.92 30.08
N ARG A 96 5.11 11.08 29.62
CA ARG A 96 4.63 11.14 28.23
C ARG A 96 4.14 12.54 27.85
N SER A 97 3.42 13.21 28.75
CA SER A 97 2.94 14.58 28.52
C SER A 97 4.08 15.59 28.33
N SER A 98 5.13 15.50 29.15
CA SER A 98 6.30 16.38 29.06
C SER A 98 7.04 16.16 27.74
N TRP A 99 7.21 14.90 27.32
CA TRP A 99 7.80 14.58 26.02
C TRP A 99 6.95 15.07 24.85
N GLU A 100 5.62 14.90 24.91
CA GLU A 100 4.72 15.42 23.88
C GLU A 100 4.77 16.96 23.77
N ALA A 101 4.93 17.67 24.89
CA ALA A 101 5.12 19.12 24.89
C ALA A 101 6.40 19.54 24.17
N VAL A 102 7.50 18.81 24.39
CA VAL A 102 8.78 18.99 23.70
C VAL A 102 8.64 18.76 22.19
N VAL A 103 8.04 17.63 21.80
CA VAL A 103 7.80 17.28 20.39
C VAL A 103 6.91 18.32 19.71
N ALA A 104 5.96 18.90 20.44
CA ALA A 104 5.10 19.95 19.94
C ALA A 104 5.86 21.24 19.58
N ILE A 105 6.90 21.58 20.35
CA ILE A 105 7.80 22.69 20.02
C ILE A 105 8.57 22.41 18.73
N GLY A 106 9.11 21.21 18.55
CA GLY A 106 9.72 20.81 17.27
C GLY A 106 8.73 20.89 16.11
N SER A 107 7.50 20.39 16.31
CA SER A 107 6.42 20.43 15.33
C SER A 107 6.02 21.86 14.92
N ALA A 108 6.13 22.83 15.83
CA ALA A 108 5.88 24.23 15.54
C ALA A 108 6.90 24.81 14.55
N ALA A 109 8.19 24.45 14.68
CA ALA A 109 9.24 24.91 13.77
C ALA A 109 8.99 24.47 12.33
N TYR A 110 8.52 23.24 12.12
CA TYR A 110 8.14 22.70 10.79
C TYR A 110 6.74 23.12 10.32
N ASN A 111 6.09 24.07 11.02
CA ASN A 111 4.75 24.55 10.72
C ASN A 111 3.67 23.43 10.70
N VAL A 112 3.93 22.31 11.38
CA VAL A 112 2.89 21.31 11.66
C VAL A 112 1.85 21.96 12.57
N PHE A 113 2.32 22.71 13.57
CA PHE A 113 1.50 23.64 14.36
C PHE A 113 1.80 25.08 13.92
N PRO A 114 0.80 25.83 13.41
CA PRO A 114 1.02 27.15 12.82
C PRO A 114 1.30 28.22 13.90
N CYS A 115 2.53 28.27 14.38
CA CYS A 115 2.99 29.24 15.39
C CYS A 115 3.76 30.43 14.81
N PHE A 116 4.23 30.31 13.57
CA PHE A 116 5.02 31.33 12.88
C PHE A 116 4.25 31.88 11.68
N THR A 117 4.33 33.19 11.46
CA THR A 117 3.81 33.85 10.25
C THR A 117 4.66 33.48 9.03
N VAL A 118 4.15 33.78 7.83
CA VAL A 118 4.88 33.53 6.57
C VAL A 118 6.22 34.27 6.55
N ASP A 119 6.24 35.51 7.06
CA ASP A 119 7.44 36.33 7.14
C ASP A 119 8.44 35.73 8.13
N GLN A 120 7.98 35.38 9.35
CA GLN A 120 8.82 34.76 10.37
C GLN A 120 9.48 33.46 9.87
N ARG A 121 8.76 32.58 9.16
CA ARG A 121 9.37 31.36 8.60
C ARG A 121 10.38 31.64 7.49
N SER A 122 10.25 32.77 6.82
CA SER A 122 11.15 33.18 5.74
C SER A 122 12.41 33.86 6.28
N GLU A 123 12.42 34.24 7.57
CA GLU A 123 13.59 34.80 8.24
C GLU A 123 14.79 33.85 8.17
N ARG A 124 15.95 34.48 8.03
CA ARG A 124 17.24 33.83 8.12
C ARG A 124 17.83 34.09 9.49
N ILE A 125 18.02 33.03 10.25
CA ILE A 125 18.48 33.08 11.63
C ILE A 125 19.96 32.77 11.64
N GLU A 126 20.75 33.74 12.09
CA GLU A 126 22.17 33.57 12.37
C GLU A 126 22.38 32.94 13.76
N TYR A 127 23.24 31.92 13.80
CA TYR A 127 23.61 31.18 14.99
C TYR A 127 25.01 30.59 14.86
N GLU A 128 25.57 30.08 15.95
CA GLU A 128 26.91 29.52 15.98
C GLU A 128 26.86 28.03 16.33
N VAL A 129 27.65 27.22 15.62
CA VAL A 129 27.88 25.80 15.96
C VAL A 129 29.38 25.57 16.01
N ASN A 130 29.89 25.16 17.17
CA ASN A 130 31.32 24.89 17.37
C ASN A 130 32.25 26.04 16.93
N GLY A 131 31.93 27.30 17.29
CA GLY A 131 32.75 28.45 16.91
C GLY A 131 32.57 28.93 15.47
N GLN A 132 31.68 28.31 14.68
CA GLN A 132 31.49 28.65 13.27
C GLN A 132 30.12 29.29 13.04
N PRO A 133 30.04 30.46 12.36
CA PRO A 133 28.77 31.09 12.03
C PRO A 133 28.00 30.23 11.03
N ARG A 134 26.70 30.10 11.27
CA ARG A 134 25.73 29.37 10.46
C ARG A 134 24.48 30.22 10.28
N GLU A 135 23.75 29.94 9.21
CA GLU A 135 22.49 30.57 8.90
C GLU A 135 21.47 29.49 8.51
N ALA A 136 20.26 29.56 9.05
CA ALA A 136 19.20 28.62 8.73
C ALA A 136 17.82 29.29 8.81
N ARG A 137 16.79 28.61 8.30
CA ARG A 137 15.40 28.92 8.66
C ARG A 137 15.09 28.35 10.05
N VAL A 138 13.91 28.67 10.56
CA VAL A 138 13.44 28.24 11.88
C VAL A 138 13.55 26.73 12.10
N GLU A 139 13.31 25.88 11.09
CA GLU A 139 13.44 24.42 11.20
C GLU A 139 14.88 23.98 11.49
N GLY A 140 15.83 24.53 10.72
CA GLY A 140 17.25 24.21 10.87
C GLY A 140 17.82 24.78 12.17
N TYR A 141 17.41 26.00 12.53
CA TYR A 141 17.79 26.62 13.80
C TYR A 141 17.21 25.88 15.01
N CYS A 142 15.94 25.45 14.94
CA CYS A 142 15.31 24.62 15.97
C CYS A 142 16.11 23.34 16.19
N ASN A 143 16.44 22.62 15.11
CA ASN A 143 17.23 21.40 15.21
C ASN A 143 18.61 21.66 15.83
N ALA A 144 19.32 22.71 15.40
CA ALA A 144 20.60 23.09 15.98
C ALA A 144 20.49 23.42 17.48
N LEU A 145 19.43 24.13 17.89
CA LEU A 145 19.19 24.49 19.29
C LEU A 145 18.93 23.25 20.15
N PHE A 146 18.15 22.28 19.64
CA PHE A 146 17.93 20.99 20.30
C PHE A 146 19.25 20.22 20.50
N PHE A 147 20.07 20.09 19.45
CA PHE A 147 21.37 19.42 19.55
C PHE A 147 22.32 20.15 20.51
N GLN A 148 22.37 21.47 20.46
CA GLN A 148 23.23 22.28 21.34
C GLN A 148 22.85 22.11 22.81
N ARG A 149 21.55 22.09 23.13
CA ARG A 149 21.08 22.05 24.52
C ARG A 149 20.98 20.65 25.11
N PHE A 150 20.59 19.67 24.30
CA PHE A 150 20.25 18.33 24.79
C PHE A 150 21.10 17.21 24.19
N GLY A 151 21.88 17.47 23.15
CA GLY A 151 22.71 16.46 22.47
C GLY A 151 21.99 15.65 21.38
N TRP A 152 20.71 15.90 21.14
CA TRP A 152 19.90 15.24 20.11
C TRP A 152 18.78 16.17 19.60
N GLY A 153 18.18 15.82 18.46
CA GLY A 153 17.07 16.56 17.86
C GLY A 153 15.74 16.39 18.62
N HIS A 154 14.71 17.11 18.17
CA HIS A 154 13.36 17.10 18.78
C HIS A 154 12.63 15.74 18.71
N ASN A 155 13.12 14.80 17.90
CA ASN A 155 12.65 13.41 17.86
C ASN A 155 13.39 12.48 18.84
N GLY A 156 14.24 13.06 19.71
CA GLY A 156 15.02 12.34 20.70
C GLY A 156 16.30 11.70 20.14
N PRO A 157 17.03 10.93 20.99
CA PRO A 157 18.28 10.28 20.60
C PRO A 157 18.02 9.10 19.65
N SER A 158 19.05 8.73 18.89
CA SER A 158 19.07 7.47 18.12
C SER A 158 19.30 6.28 19.06
N TYR A 159 18.70 5.13 18.72
CA TYR A 159 18.70 3.94 19.57
C TYR A 159 19.81 2.95 19.26
N ASP A 160 20.24 2.89 18.01
CA ASP A 160 21.11 1.85 17.43
C ASP A 160 22.32 2.44 16.69
N GLY A 161 22.51 3.76 16.74
CA GLY A 161 23.57 4.44 16.02
C GLY A 161 23.36 4.50 14.50
N ALA A 162 22.27 3.93 13.97
CA ALA A 162 21.91 4.02 12.55
C ALA A 162 21.32 5.40 12.16
N GLY A 163 21.11 6.27 13.15
CA GLY A 163 20.60 7.63 12.95
C GLY A 163 19.08 7.75 12.96
N ASP A 164 18.36 6.62 13.04
CA ASP A 164 16.90 6.63 13.15
C ASP A 164 16.46 7.19 14.50
N THR A 165 15.53 8.15 14.45
CA THR A 165 14.93 8.82 15.63
C THR A 165 13.41 8.70 15.55
N ASN A 166 12.71 8.82 16.69
CA ASN A 166 11.26 8.72 16.71
C ASN A 166 10.66 9.56 17.81
N CYS A 167 9.72 10.45 17.49
CA CYS A 167 9.08 11.32 18.47
C CYS A 167 8.09 10.62 19.42
N ARG A 168 7.79 9.33 19.25
CA ARG A 168 6.85 8.60 20.13
C ARG A 168 7.52 8.23 21.45
N HIS A 169 6.93 8.67 22.57
CA HIS A 169 7.47 8.42 23.91
C HIS A 169 7.58 6.92 24.22
N GLU A 170 6.57 6.14 23.83
CA GLU A 170 6.54 4.68 23.99
C GLU A 170 7.74 3.97 23.34
N ILE A 171 8.28 4.51 22.25
CA ILE A 171 9.47 3.95 21.61
C ILE A 171 10.69 4.20 22.47
N HIS A 172 10.87 5.42 22.97
CA HIS A 172 11.99 5.73 23.85
C HIS A 172 11.99 4.84 25.10
N VAL A 173 10.82 4.66 25.71
CA VAL A 173 10.65 3.78 26.87
C VAL A 173 10.94 2.33 26.50
N ALA A 174 10.39 1.82 25.40
CA ALA A 174 10.61 0.44 24.98
C ALA A 174 12.10 0.13 24.75
N TYR A 175 12.81 0.99 24.02
CA TYR A 175 14.25 0.81 23.78
C TYR A 175 15.07 0.94 25.07
N ALA A 176 14.71 1.86 25.98
CA ALA A 176 15.37 1.96 27.27
C ALA A 176 15.22 0.67 28.09
N LEU A 177 14.01 0.12 28.15
CA LEU A 177 13.73 -1.15 28.83
C LEU A 177 14.48 -2.32 28.18
N ALA A 178 14.49 -2.40 26.85
CA ALA A 178 15.22 -3.47 26.16
C ALA A 178 16.73 -3.38 26.37
N ALA A 179 17.29 -2.17 26.46
CA ALA A 179 18.69 -1.92 26.82
C ALA A 179 18.99 -2.08 28.32
N GLY A 180 17.99 -2.42 29.15
CA GLY A 180 18.17 -2.56 30.60
C GLY A 180 18.38 -1.25 31.35
N LYS A 181 18.08 -0.10 30.71
CA LYS A 181 18.16 1.22 31.36
C LYS A 181 17.03 1.37 32.37
N HIS A 182 17.29 2.15 33.42
CA HIS A 182 16.28 2.46 34.42
C HIS A 182 15.18 3.35 33.81
N VAL A 183 13.93 2.93 33.95
CA VAL A 183 12.75 3.75 33.65
C VAL A 183 11.96 3.89 34.95
N PRO A 184 11.69 5.13 35.41
CA PRO A 184 10.89 5.37 36.60
C PRO A 184 9.54 4.66 36.60
N GLU A 185 9.16 4.06 37.73
CA GLU A 185 7.95 3.24 37.83
C GLU A 185 6.66 4.02 37.58
N TRP A 186 6.60 5.31 37.94
CA TRP A 186 5.45 6.16 37.65
C TRP A 186 5.25 6.39 36.15
N ILE A 187 6.32 6.37 35.33
CA ILE A 187 6.20 6.38 33.85
C ILE A 187 5.63 5.06 33.37
N LEU A 188 6.11 3.94 33.91
CA LEU A 188 5.63 2.62 33.54
C LEU A 188 4.16 2.41 33.93
N GLY A 189 3.74 2.97 35.06
CA GLY A 189 2.34 2.99 35.52
C GLY A 189 1.40 3.58 34.48
N ASP A 190 1.73 4.75 33.91
CA ASP A 190 0.93 5.38 32.85
C ASP A 190 0.67 4.46 31.65
N TYR A 191 1.64 3.60 31.31
CA TYR A 191 1.51 2.64 30.21
C TYR A 191 0.67 1.42 30.57
N ARG A 192 0.74 0.95 31.81
CA ARG A 192 -0.02 -0.21 32.28
C ARG A 192 -1.50 0.13 32.54
N ASP A 193 -1.77 1.34 33.01
CA ASP A 193 -3.12 1.80 33.36
C ASP A 193 -3.93 2.26 32.16
N SER A 194 -3.28 2.52 31.03
CA SER A 194 -3.99 2.97 29.84
C SER A 194 -4.66 1.78 29.13
N ASP A 195 -5.95 1.94 28.82
CA ASP A 195 -6.81 0.99 28.08
C ASP A 195 -6.32 0.73 26.63
N ASN A 196 -5.11 1.17 26.27
CA ASN A 196 -4.44 1.01 24.98
C ASN A 196 -4.02 -0.44 24.69
N ASP A 197 -3.97 -1.32 25.70
CA ASP A 197 -3.78 -2.76 25.52
C ASP A 197 -4.92 -3.35 24.64
N LYS A 198 -6.11 -2.74 24.64
CA LYS A 198 -7.27 -3.19 23.84
C LYS A 198 -7.25 -2.76 22.37
N ARG A 199 -6.33 -1.88 21.95
CA ARG A 199 -6.31 -1.30 20.57
C ARG A 199 -5.04 -1.62 19.77
N GLY A 200 -4.24 -2.62 20.17
CA GLY A 200 -2.94 -2.88 19.54
C GLY A 200 -1.97 -1.68 19.62
N GLY A 201 -2.08 -0.90 20.70
CA GLY A 201 -2.20 0.56 20.61
C GLY A 201 -0.97 1.42 20.89
N TYR A 202 0.25 0.97 20.57
CA TYR A 202 1.42 1.85 20.59
C TYR A 202 2.21 1.88 19.28
N GLY A 203 1.92 0.97 18.35
CA GLY A 203 2.65 0.87 17.08
C GLY A 203 4.16 0.66 17.26
N VAL A 204 4.59 0.18 18.43
CA VAL A 204 5.97 -0.24 18.74
C VAL A 204 6.14 -1.74 18.48
N GLY A 205 5.05 -2.48 18.25
CA GLY A 205 5.04 -3.95 18.15
C GLY A 205 4.87 -4.61 19.52
N ASP A 206 4.65 -5.92 19.54
CA ASP A 206 4.25 -6.67 20.75
C ASP A 206 5.31 -6.70 21.86
N TRP A 207 6.58 -6.44 21.52
CA TRP A 207 7.71 -6.53 22.45
C TRP A 207 7.71 -5.48 23.56
N PHE A 208 7.15 -4.28 23.34
CA PHE A 208 7.03 -3.30 24.42
C PHE A 208 6.09 -3.79 25.52
N GLY A 209 4.92 -4.33 25.15
CA GLY A 209 3.98 -4.92 26.09
C GLY A 209 4.57 -6.09 26.87
N VAL A 210 5.37 -6.93 26.21
CA VAL A 210 6.13 -8.01 26.86
C VAL A 210 7.09 -7.44 27.91
N LEU A 211 7.87 -6.39 27.61
CA LEU A 211 8.80 -5.80 28.58
C LEU A 211 8.10 -5.12 29.78
N LEU A 212 6.85 -4.68 29.61
CA LEU A 212 6.02 -4.19 30.70
C LEU A 212 5.56 -5.34 31.61
N ARG A 213 5.08 -6.45 31.04
CA ARG A 213 4.53 -7.62 31.78
C ARG A 213 5.60 -8.55 32.36
N VAL A 214 6.77 -8.59 31.72
CA VAL A 214 7.86 -9.52 32.03
C VAL A 214 9.16 -8.73 32.29
N PRO A 215 9.28 -8.05 33.45
CA PRO A 215 10.42 -7.16 33.72
C PRO A 215 11.79 -7.83 33.66
N HIS A 216 11.87 -9.13 33.95
CA HIS A 216 13.14 -9.84 33.96
C HIS A 216 13.76 -10.01 32.55
N LEU A 217 13.00 -9.77 31.47
CA LEU A 217 13.54 -9.78 30.09
C LEU A 217 14.32 -8.51 29.74
N ARG A 218 14.18 -7.45 30.53
CA ARG A 218 14.82 -6.15 30.31
C ARG A 218 16.35 -6.29 30.34
N GLY A 219 17.02 -5.81 29.30
CA GLY A 219 18.49 -5.85 29.20
C GLY A 219 19.10 -7.25 28.99
N GLN A 220 18.30 -8.29 28.79
CA GLN A 220 18.83 -9.67 28.71
C GLN A 220 19.25 -10.11 27.30
N MET A 221 18.86 -9.38 26.26
CA MET A 221 19.21 -9.70 24.88
C MET A 221 19.16 -8.45 23.99
N PRO A 222 19.81 -8.48 22.81
CA PRO A 222 19.69 -7.39 21.83
C PRO A 222 18.25 -7.13 21.41
N VAL A 223 17.93 -5.85 21.14
CA VAL A 223 16.55 -5.41 20.83
C VAL A 223 15.99 -6.11 19.62
N ASP A 224 16.75 -6.26 18.55
CA ASP A 224 16.25 -6.92 17.34
C ASP A 224 15.96 -8.40 17.57
N LYS A 225 16.78 -9.09 18.39
CA LYS A 225 16.50 -10.47 18.81
C LYS A 225 15.18 -10.57 19.57
N LEU A 226 14.93 -9.66 20.53
CA LEU A 226 13.68 -9.58 21.27
C LEU A 226 12.48 -9.29 20.35
N ARG A 227 12.65 -8.39 19.36
CA ARG A 227 11.61 -8.03 18.39
C ARG A 227 11.23 -9.22 17.52
N GLN A 228 12.20 -9.94 16.97
CA GLN A 228 11.93 -11.12 16.14
C GLN A 228 11.29 -12.25 16.97
N LEU A 229 11.78 -12.48 18.20
CA LEU A 229 11.17 -13.45 19.11
C LEU A 229 9.70 -13.13 19.36
N CYS A 230 9.39 -11.90 19.78
CA CYS A 230 8.01 -11.49 20.04
C CYS A 230 7.13 -11.59 18.78
N ALA A 231 7.65 -11.24 17.60
CA ALA A 231 6.91 -11.33 16.34
C ALA A 231 6.54 -12.78 15.98
N VAL A 232 7.49 -13.72 16.09
CA VAL A 232 7.23 -15.15 15.81
C VAL A 232 6.23 -15.72 16.82
N LEU A 233 6.41 -15.44 18.11
CA LEU A 233 5.50 -15.93 19.16
C LEU A 233 4.08 -15.37 19.00
N HIS A 234 3.94 -14.09 18.63
CA HIS A 234 2.63 -13.48 18.35
C HIS A 234 1.91 -14.19 17.20
N CYS A 235 2.59 -14.42 16.07
CA CYS A 235 2.01 -15.13 14.93
C CYS A 235 1.48 -16.53 15.31
N GLU A 236 2.17 -17.20 16.22
CA GLU A 236 1.85 -18.55 16.69
C GLU A 236 0.93 -18.57 17.92
N LYS A 237 0.52 -17.38 18.40
CA LYS A 237 -0.31 -17.20 19.60
C LYS A 237 0.31 -17.86 20.84
N ILE A 238 1.63 -17.87 20.92
CA ILE A 238 2.38 -18.34 22.09
C ILE A 238 2.63 -17.12 22.99
N GLU A 239 2.08 -17.15 24.19
CA GLU A 239 2.27 -16.05 25.14
C GLU A 239 3.65 -16.14 25.81
N LEU A 240 4.42 -15.05 25.76
CA LEU A 240 5.65 -14.89 26.54
C LEU A 240 5.33 -14.26 27.89
N ASN A 241 5.56 -15.00 28.98
CA ASN A 241 5.19 -14.64 30.34
C ASN A 241 6.31 -14.99 31.35
N GLN A 242 6.11 -14.64 32.62
CA GLN A 242 7.13 -14.87 33.66
C GLN A 242 7.49 -16.34 33.88
N GLN A 243 6.61 -17.29 33.54
CA GLN A 243 6.85 -18.72 33.78
C GLN A 243 7.74 -19.35 32.70
N ASN A 244 7.62 -18.90 31.45
CA ASN A 244 8.34 -19.50 30.32
C ASN A 244 9.53 -18.65 29.84
N ALA A 245 9.63 -17.40 30.26
CA ALA A 245 10.62 -16.48 29.72
C ALA A 245 12.08 -16.87 30.06
N ASP A 246 12.37 -17.50 31.20
CA ASP A 246 13.71 -18.07 31.47
C ASP A 246 14.10 -19.20 30.50
N GLY A 247 13.12 -19.96 30.02
CA GLY A 247 13.31 -20.95 28.97
C GLY A 247 13.69 -20.29 27.65
N PHE A 248 12.96 -19.26 27.27
CA PHE A 248 13.26 -18.48 26.06
C PHE A 248 14.60 -17.73 26.17
N LEU A 249 14.96 -17.18 27.33
CA LEU A 249 16.26 -16.53 27.53
C LEU A 249 17.42 -17.49 27.28
N ARG A 250 17.39 -18.69 27.91
CA ARG A 250 18.42 -19.72 27.70
C ARG A 250 18.49 -20.18 26.24
N LEU A 251 17.35 -20.21 25.56
CA LEU A 251 17.28 -20.55 24.15
C LEU A 251 17.90 -19.43 23.29
N MET A 252 17.58 -18.17 23.56
CA MET A 252 18.09 -16.99 22.84
C MET A 252 19.60 -16.77 23.01
N GLN A 253 20.21 -17.29 24.09
CA GLN A 253 21.66 -17.28 24.29
C GLN A 253 22.41 -18.22 23.34
N GLN A 254 21.74 -19.24 22.78
CA GLN A 254 22.34 -20.16 21.82
C GLN A 254 22.27 -19.62 20.38
N LEU A 255 21.40 -18.65 20.12
CA LEU A 255 21.32 -17.98 18.83
C LEU A 255 22.37 -16.86 18.76
N PRO A 256 23.19 -16.75 17.70
CA PRO A 256 24.11 -15.63 17.54
C PRO A 256 23.39 -14.27 17.60
N ASP A 257 24.09 -13.24 18.05
CA ASP A 257 23.55 -11.87 18.08
C ASP A 257 23.61 -11.17 16.72
N ALA A 258 24.33 -11.73 15.75
CA ALA A 258 24.47 -11.17 14.40
C ALA A 258 23.20 -11.41 13.57
N ASP A 259 22.68 -10.32 12.98
CA ASP A 259 21.57 -10.27 12.01
C ASP A 259 20.33 -11.11 12.35
N PRO A 260 19.74 -10.98 13.57
CA PRO A 260 18.50 -11.66 13.89
C PRO A 260 17.38 -11.15 12.99
N ASN A 261 16.86 -12.04 12.15
CA ASN A 261 15.68 -11.80 11.32
C ASN A 261 14.59 -12.82 11.62
N TYR A 262 13.39 -12.57 11.10
CA TYR A 262 12.22 -13.41 11.33
C TYR A 262 12.46 -14.87 10.91
N VAL A 263 13.12 -15.09 9.77
CA VAL A 263 13.38 -16.44 9.23
C VAL A 263 14.32 -17.21 10.13
N VAL A 264 15.42 -16.59 10.55
CA VAL A 264 16.40 -17.20 11.47
C VAL A 264 15.74 -17.53 12.81
N MET A 265 14.91 -16.64 13.34
CA MET A 265 14.19 -16.87 14.60
C MET A 265 13.17 -18.02 14.48
N ASP A 266 12.36 -18.03 13.42
CA ASP A 266 11.36 -19.07 13.16
C ASP A 266 12.01 -20.45 13.03
N ASP A 267 13.05 -20.55 12.20
CA ASP A 267 13.81 -21.79 11.98
C ASP A 267 14.47 -22.30 13.27
N PHE A 268 15.01 -21.37 14.06
CA PHE A 268 15.65 -21.71 15.32
C PHE A 268 14.65 -22.25 16.35
N LEU A 269 13.50 -21.58 16.52
CA LEU A 269 12.44 -22.05 17.42
C LEU A 269 11.80 -23.36 16.91
N TYR A 270 11.69 -23.55 15.59
CA TYR A 270 11.22 -24.79 14.99
C TYR A 270 12.18 -25.96 15.24
N ALA A 271 13.48 -25.76 15.06
CA ALA A 271 14.50 -26.77 15.33
C ALA A 271 14.54 -27.23 16.80
N HIS A 272 14.11 -26.37 17.73
CA HIS A 272 14.00 -26.68 19.17
C HIS A 272 12.61 -27.21 19.57
N GLY A 273 11.72 -27.47 18.61
CA GLY A 273 10.39 -28.04 18.86
C GLY A 273 9.40 -27.10 19.55
N ILE A 274 9.71 -25.80 19.63
CA ILE A 274 8.79 -24.79 20.17
C ILE A 274 7.67 -24.52 19.16
N LEU A 275 8.04 -24.38 17.88
CA LEU A 275 7.09 -24.24 16.79
C LEU A 275 6.73 -25.59 16.21
N LYS A 276 5.48 -25.73 15.74
CA LYS A 276 5.02 -26.94 15.06
C LYS A 276 5.07 -26.76 13.55
N ALA A 277 5.17 -27.88 12.84
CA ALA A 277 4.98 -27.94 11.40
C ALA A 277 3.59 -27.40 11.05
N LYS A 278 3.48 -26.62 9.97
CA LYS A 278 2.20 -26.10 9.50
C LYS A 278 1.39 -27.25 8.90
N GLN A 279 0.12 -27.34 9.28
CA GLN A 279 -0.75 -28.44 8.85
C GLN A 279 -1.26 -28.21 7.43
N VAL A 280 -1.13 -29.24 6.59
CA VAL A 280 -1.76 -29.28 5.27
C VAL A 280 -3.26 -29.60 5.44
N PRO A 281 -4.18 -28.80 4.87
CA PRO A 281 -5.60 -29.11 4.91
C PRO A 281 -5.88 -30.47 4.27
N ALA A 282 -6.81 -31.22 4.85
CA ALA A 282 -7.25 -32.49 4.28
C ALA A 282 -7.85 -32.25 2.89
N MET A 283 -7.19 -32.79 1.86
CA MET A 283 -7.71 -32.72 0.50
C MET A 283 -8.82 -33.76 0.33
N PRO A 284 -9.97 -33.42 -0.27
CA PRO A 284 -11.03 -34.38 -0.51
C PRO A 284 -10.51 -35.53 -1.38
N ALA A 285 -10.91 -36.75 -1.04
CA ALA A 285 -10.60 -37.93 -1.84
C ALA A 285 -11.11 -37.73 -3.27
N ALA A 286 -10.34 -38.23 -4.22
CA ALA A 286 -10.73 -38.25 -5.61
C ALA A 286 -11.97 -39.11 -5.83
N GLU A 287 -12.94 -38.61 -6.59
CA GLU A 287 -13.83 -39.51 -7.33
C GLU A 287 -13.02 -40.10 -8.49
N ALA A 288 -12.97 -41.42 -8.57
CA ALA A 288 -12.34 -42.10 -9.70
C ALA A 288 -13.19 -41.86 -10.95
N ASP A 289 -12.67 -41.08 -11.89
CA ASP A 289 -13.30 -40.90 -13.21
C ASP A 289 -12.93 -42.11 -14.11
N PRO A 290 -13.87 -43.00 -14.44
CA PRO A 290 -13.51 -44.34 -14.92
C PRO A 290 -12.87 -44.41 -16.31
N GLU A 291 -12.98 -43.41 -17.18
CA GLU A 291 -12.54 -43.54 -18.59
C GLU A 291 -11.96 -42.25 -19.19
N LEU A 292 -10.85 -41.75 -18.64
CA LEU A 292 -10.11 -40.64 -19.26
C LEU A 292 -9.27 -41.11 -20.47
N PRO A 293 -9.29 -40.38 -21.61
CA PRO A 293 -8.41 -40.64 -22.76
C PRO A 293 -6.93 -40.69 -22.36
N ALA A 294 -6.14 -41.53 -23.04
CA ALA A 294 -4.71 -41.68 -22.74
C ALA A 294 -3.94 -40.35 -22.80
N LEU A 295 -4.26 -39.50 -23.79
CA LEU A 295 -3.70 -38.16 -23.93
C LEU A 295 -4.05 -37.26 -22.73
N ALA A 296 -5.29 -37.31 -22.24
CA ALA A 296 -5.72 -36.53 -21.07
C ALA A 296 -4.97 -36.97 -19.80
N LYS A 297 -4.74 -38.27 -19.62
CA LYS A 297 -3.93 -38.82 -18.51
C LYS A 297 -2.47 -38.39 -18.61
N ALA A 298 -1.86 -38.50 -19.79
CA ALA A 298 -0.48 -38.10 -20.03
C ALA A 298 -0.27 -36.59 -19.81
N LEU A 299 -1.23 -35.77 -20.26
CA LEU A 299 -1.21 -34.32 -20.10
C LEU A 299 -1.40 -33.90 -18.65
N HIS A 300 -2.38 -34.47 -17.95
CA HIS A 300 -2.59 -34.22 -16.52
C HIS A 300 -1.32 -34.50 -15.72
N THR A 301 -0.72 -35.68 -15.91
CA THR A 301 0.51 -36.09 -15.23
C THR A 301 1.63 -35.08 -15.49
N ALA A 302 1.87 -34.74 -16.75
CA ALA A 302 2.93 -33.78 -17.10
C ALA A 302 2.71 -32.38 -16.52
N LEU A 303 1.46 -31.90 -16.46
CA LEU A 303 1.12 -30.60 -15.89
C LEU A 303 1.29 -30.58 -14.37
N VAL A 304 0.86 -31.65 -13.70
CA VAL A 304 1.07 -31.83 -12.25
C VAL A 304 2.56 -31.87 -11.93
N ASP A 305 3.34 -32.67 -12.66
CA ASP A 305 4.79 -32.78 -12.48
C ASP A 305 5.50 -31.44 -12.73
N ALA A 306 5.12 -30.72 -13.79
CA ALA A 306 5.69 -29.41 -14.10
C ALA A 306 5.38 -28.39 -12.99
N ARG A 307 4.14 -28.36 -12.49
CA ARG A 307 3.74 -27.47 -11.39
C ARG A 307 4.46 -27.82 -10.09
N ARG A 308 4.58 -29.12 -9.78
CA ARG A 308 5.34 -29.61 -8.62
C ARG A 308 6.80 -29.16 -8.73
N LYS A 309 7.44 -29.39 -9.88
CA LYS A 309 8.82 -28.97 -10.12
C LYS A 309 9.01 -27.47 -9.95
N MET A 310 8.16 -26.64 -10.56
CA MET A 310 8.24 -25.18 -10.38
C MET A 310 8.10 -24.77 -8.91
N THR A 311 7.24 -25.45 -8.16
CA THR A 311 7.06 -25.18 -6.73
C THR A 311 8.30 -25.58 -5.93
N VAL A 312 8.86 -26.77 -6.20
CA VAL A 312 10.10 -27.25 -5.58
C VAL A 312 11.26 -26.31 -5.88
N ASP A 313 11.48 -25.95 -7.15
CA ASP A 313 12.56 -25.07 -7.59
C ASP A 313 12.44 -23.69 -6.92
N ARG A 314 11.22 -23.14 -6.84
CA ARG A 314 10.95 -21.87 -6.12
C ARG A 314 11.26 -22.01 -4.63
N VAL A 315 10.74 -23.03 -3.96
CA VAL A 315 10.93 -23.22 -2.51
C VAL A 315 12.42 -23.40 -2.18
N GLN A 316 13.15 -24.20 -2.96
CA GLN A 316 14.59 -24.37 -2.81
C GLN A 316 15.35 -23.06 -3.05
N GLY A 317 14.94 -22.28 -4.06
CA GLY A 317 15.53 -20.97 -4.35
C GLY A 317 15.32 -19.96 -3.21
N GLU A 318 14.13 -19.91 -2.62
CA GLU A 318 13.81 -19.01 -1.50
C GLU A 318 14.49 -19.43 -0.19
N LEU A 319 14.62 -20.74 0.07
CA LEU A 319 15.41 -21.27 1.18
C LEU A 319 16.90 -20.92 1.03
N ALA A 320 17.47 -21.08 -0.16
CA ALA A 320 18.88 -20.75 -0.42
C ALA A 320 19.19 -19.25 -0.23
N LYS A 321 18.20 -18.36 -0.45
CA LYS A 321 18.32 -16.92 -0.18
C LYS A 321 18.04 -16.54 1.27
N GLY A 322 17.60 -17.47 2.12
CA GLY A 322 17.17 -17.17 3.49
C GLY A 322 15.89 -16.33 3.58
N GLN A 323 15.02 -16.38 2.56
CA GLN A 323 13.78 -15.60 2.48
C GLN A 323 12.53 -16.38 2.92
N MET A 324 12.67 -17.68 3.19
CA MET A 324 11.59 -18.58 3.57
C MET A 324 11.98 -19.41 4.78
N THR A 325 11.04 -19.61 5.71
CA THR A 325 11.25 -20.48 6.88
C THR A 325 11.11 -21.96 6.51
N ARG A 326 11.85 -22.84 7.19
CA ARG A 326 11.86 -24.30 6.97
C ARG A 326 10.47 -24.89 7.07
N ARG A 327 9.72 -24.59 8.14
CA ARG A 327 8.37 -25.13 8.32
C ARG A 327 7.37 -24.59 7.29
N HIS A 328 7.59 -23.40 6.72
CA HIS A 328 6.79 -22.92 5.60
C HIS A 328 7.16 -23.63 4.29
N ALA A 329 8.46 -23.88 4.06
CA ALA A 329 8.92 -24.68 2.92
C ALA A 329 8.37 -26.11 2.97
N GLU A 330 8.43 -26.77 4.11
CA GLU A 330 7.85 -28.11 4.32
C GLU A 330 6.34 -28.12 4.01
N TYR A 331 5.60 -27.10 4.45
CA TYR A 331 4.19 -26.94 4.14
C TYR A 331 3.93 -26.74 2.65
N GLU A 332 4.68 -25.89 1.97
CA GLU A 332 4.53 -25.64 0.53
C GLU A 332 4.83 -26.90 -0.30
N LEU A 333 5.83 -27.68 0.10
CA LEU A 333 6.16 -28.96 -0.53
C LEU A 333 5.07 -30.00 -0.29
N ALA A 334 4.57 -30.14 0.93
CA ALA A 334 3.49 -31.05 1.26
C ALA A 334 2.16 -30.64 0.58
N MET A 335 1.88 -29.34 0.46
CA MET A 335 0.77 -28.80 -0.35
C MET A 335 0.94 -29.14 -1.82
N ALA A 336 2.14 -29.02 -2.39
CA ALA A 336 2.39 -29.38 -3.79
C ALA A 336 2.13 -30.87 -4.04
N GLU A 337 2.56 -31.73 -3.11
CA GLU A 337 2.27 -33.17 -3.16
C GLU A 337 0.77 -33.45 -3.06
N ALA A 338 0.08 -32.83 -2.11
CA ALA A 338 -1.37 -33.00 -1.92
C ALA A 338 -2.20 -32.43 -3.08
N SER A 339 -1.73 -31.36 -3.75
CA SER A 339 -2.39 -30.72 -4.88
C SER A 339 -2.34 -31.52 -6.19
N SER A 340 -1.61 -32.63 -6.19
CA SER A 340 -1.52 -33.58 -7.32
C SER A 340 -2.78 -34.43 -7.49
N GLY A 341 -3.84 -34.15 -6.72
CA GLY A 341 -5.08 -34.90 -6.72
C GLY A 341 -5.97 -34.69 -7.97
N PRO A 342 -6.92 -35.59 -8.25
CA PRO A 342 -7.64 -35.74 -9.53
C PRO A 342 -8.64 -34.63 -9.94
N ARG A 343 -8.74 -33.52 -9.19
CA ARG A 343 -9.71 -32.44 -9.47
C ARG A 343 -9.39 -31.58 -10.71
N ALA A 344 -8.40 -31.94 -11.51
CA ALA A 344 -7.86 -31.09 -12.58
C ALA A 344 -7.92 -31.73 -13.97
N PHE A 345 -8.85 -32.66 -14.24
CA PHE A 345 -8.97 -33.29 -15.56
C PHE A 345 -9.77 -32.48 -16.59
N ASP A 346 -10.50 -31.42 -16.22
CA ASP A 346 -11.32 -30.64 -17.17
C ASP A 346 -10.51 -30.08 -18.35
N TYR A 347 -9.39 -29.42 -18.06
CA TYR A 347 -8.53 -28.89 -19.10
C TYR A 347 -7.85 -30.00 -19.93
N PRO A 348 -7.23 -31.03 -19.32
CA PRO A 348 -6.68 -32.15 -20.07
C PRO A 348 -7.69 -32.90 -20.94
N ARG A 349 -8.93 -33.08 -20.45
CA ARG A 349 -10.03 -33.71 -21.19
C ARG A 349 -10.44 -32.84 -22.38
N ARG A 350 -10.76 -31.57 -22.17
CA ARG A 350 -11.15 -30.65 -23.25
C ARG A 350 -10.08 -30.55 -24.33
N LEU A 351 -8.80 -30.53 -23.94
CA LEU A 351 -7.71 -30.50 -24.91
C LEU A 351 -7.54 -31.84 -25.63
N ALA A 352 -7.67 -32.97 -24.94
CA ALA A 352 -7.66 -34.28 -25.59
C ALA A 352 -8.78 -34.40 -26.63
N ASP A 353 -10.00 -33.97 -26.29
CA ASP A 353 -11.15 -33.95 -27.19
C ASP A 353 -10.91 -33.05 -28.41
N ALA A 354 -10.33 -31.87 -28.21
CA ALA A 354 -9.99 -30.95 -29.30
C ALA A 354 -8.92 -31.51 -30.24
N VAL A 355 -7.95 -32.25 -29.69
CA VAL A 355 -6.91 -32.93 -30.47
C VAL A 355 -7.50 -34.09 -31.28
N GLU A 356 -8.37 -34.89 -30.68
CA GLU A 356 -9.07 -36.00 -31.34
C GLU A 356 -9.99 -35.49 -32.47
N LYS A 357 -10.78 -34.45 -32.20
CA LYS A 357 -11.67 -33.79 -33.18
C LYS A 357 -10.94 -32.89 -34.17
N ARG A 358 -9.62 -32.73 -34.03
CA ARG A 358 -8.78 -31.83 -34.84
C ARG A 358 -9.32 -30.39 -34.91
N GLU A 359 -9.76 -29.87 -33.78
CA GLU A 359 -10.37 -28.55 -33.65
C GLU A 359 -9.33 -27.43 -33.85
N ILE A 360 -9.22 -26.95 -35.09
CA ILE A 360 -8.19 -26.00 -35.52
C ILE A 360 -8.18 -24.69 -34.70
N GLY A 361 -9.35 -24.20 -34.29
CA GLY A 361 -9.48 -22.95 -33.53
C GLY A 361 -8.76 -23.00 -32.19
N MET A 362 -9.09 -24.00 -31.37
CA MET A 362 -8.48 -24.21 -30.05
C MET A 362 -6.98 -24.53 -30.15
N LEU A 363 -6.57 -25.32 -31.16
CA LEU A 363 -5.16 -25.67 -31.35
C LEU A 363 -4.32 -24.45 -31.76
N LEU A 364 -4.83 -23.57 -32.63
CA LEU A 364 -4.15 -22.32 -32.98
C LEU A 364 -4.05 -21.37 -31.78
N GLU A 365 -5.13 -21.24 -31.00
CA GLU A 365 -5.13 -20.38 -29.81
C GLU A 365 -4.08 -20.82 -28.77
N LEU A 366 -3.96 -22.13 -28.52
CA LEU A 366 -3.07 -22.65 -27.50
C LEU A 366 -1.62 -22.80 -27.98
N PHE A 367 -1.41 -23.17 -29.25
CA PHE A 367 -0.09 -23.61 -29.74
C PHE A 367 0.57 -22.68 -30.76
N ASP A 368 -0.15 -21.73 -31.37
CA ASP A 368 0.49 -20.63 -32.10
C ASP A 368 0.96 -19.52 -31.14
N THR A 369 1.75 -19.92 -30.15
CA THR A 369 2.35 -19.05 -29.14
C THR A 369 3.85 -19.30 -29.08
N PRO A 370 4.66 -18.35 -28.57
CA PRO A 370 6.10 -18.56 -28.44
C PRO A 370 6.42 -19.75 -27.51
N ASP A 371 7.67 -20.23 -27.56
CA ASP A 371 8.08 -21.49 -26.93
C ASP A 371 8.05 -21.46 -25.38
N ASP A 372 8.09 -20.28 -24.79
CA ASP A 372 7.95 -20.04 -23.35
C ASP A 372 6.51 -20.25 -22.85
N ARG A 373 5.52 -20.21 -23.75
CA ARG A 373 4.11 -20.46 -23.43
C ARG A 373 3.72 -21.91 -23.73
N ASN A 374 2.95 -22.50 -22.81
CA ASN A 374 2.37 -23.85 -22.91
C ASN A 374 3.41 -24.95 -23.21
N GLN A 375 4.66 -24.76 -22.76
CA GLN A 375 5.78 -25.63 -23.11
C GLN A 375 5.53 -27.10 -22.74
N THR A 376 5.02 -27.37 -21.53
CA THR A 376 4.68 -28.72 -21.05
C THR A 376 3.67 -29.40 -21.97
N THR A 377 2.58 -28.71 -22.28
CA THR A 377 1.52 -29.22 -23.17
C THR A 377 2.05 -29.49 -24.57
N LYS A 378 2.84 -28.59 -25.16
CA LYS A 378 3.45 -28.78 -26.48
C LYS A 378 4.39 -29.99 -26.52
N ARG A 379 5.16 -30.24 -25.45
CA ARG A 379 6.02 -31.43 -25.34
C ARG A 379 5.20 -32.72 -25.30
N VAL A 380 4.10 -32.74 -24.54
CA VAL A 380 3.19 -33.89 -24.47
C VAL A 380 2.58 -34.16 -25.84
N LEU A 381 2.08 -33.15 -26.54
CA LEU A 381 1.50 -33.34 -27.87
C LEU A 381 2.50 -33.84 -28.90
N HIS A 382 3.73 -33.34 -28.87
CA HIS A 382 4.77 -33.87 -29.73
C HIS A 382 5.05 -35.36 -29.45
N ARG A 383 5.05 -35.76 -28.17
CA ARG A 383 5.31 -37.14 -27.75
C ARG A 383 4.16 -38.10 -28.06
N GLU A 384 2.93 -37.71 -27.74
CA GLU A 384 1.76 -38.59 -27.81
C GLU A 384 1.07 -38.58 -29.18
N VAL A 385 1.10 -37.46 -29.91
CA VAL A 385 0.39 -37.30 -31.20
C VAL A 385 1.27 -36.79 -32.35
N GLY A 386 2.58 -36.63 -32.12
CA GLY A 386 3.54 -36.24 -33.16
C GLY A 386 3.49 -34.76 -33.59
N LEU A 387 2.66 -33.93 -32.94
CA LEU A 387 2.52 -32.52 -33.31
C LEU A 387 3.70 -31.68 -32.79
N LYS A 388 4.66 -31.38 -33.67
CA LYS A 388 5.81 -30.53 -33.34
C LYS A 388 5.49 -29.04 -33.48
N THR A 389 5.49 -28.32 -32.36
CA THR A 389 5.30 -26.85 -32.32
C THR A 389 6.42 -26.10 -31.63
N LEU A 390 7.28 -26.78 -30.86
CA LEU A 390 8.44 -26.16 -30.19
C LEU A 390 9.64 -26.02 -31.14
N GLY A 391 10.39 -24.93 -31.01
CA GLY A 391 11.59 -24.63 -31.80
C GLY A 391 11.29 -24.21 -33.24
N LEU A 392 10.03 -23.90 -33.54
CA LEU A 392 9.56 -23.49 -34.87
C LEU A 392 9.21 -21.99 -34.89
N LYS A 393 9.46 -21.33 -36.03
CA LYS A 393 8.98 -19.96 -36.27
C LYS A 393 7.45 -19.95 -36.36
N ALA A 394 6.83 -18.80 -36.13
CA ALA A 394 5.35 -18.67 -36.12
C ALA A 394 4.69 -19.25 -37.39
N ALA A 395 5.21 -18.93 -38.58
CA ALA A 395 4.69 -19.47 -39.83
C ALA A 395 4.76 -21.01 -39.91
N GLN A 396 5.85 -21.59 -39.44
CA GLN A 396 6.08 -23.05 -39.44
C GLN A 396 5.23 -23.76 -38.39
N ARG A 397 4.99 -23.15 -37.22
CA ARG A 397 4.06 -23.68 -36.21
C ARG A 397 2.64 -23.73 -36.76
N LYS A 398 2.20 -22.62 -37.36
CA LYS A 398 0.87 -22.51 -37.94
C LYS A 398 0.65 -23.55 -39.03
N GLU A 399 1.66 -23.73 -39.90
CA GLU A 399 1.67 -24.78 -40.93
C GLU A 399 1.59 -26.19 -40.34
N ALA A 400 2.38 -26.50 -39.30
CA ALA A 400 2.32 -27.80 -38.63
C ALA A 400 0.95 -28.09 -38.00
N ILE A 401 0.29 -27.08 -37.43
CA ILE A 401 -1.05 -27.20 -36.85
C ILE A 401 -2.10 -27.43 -37.95
N PHE A 402 -2.07 -26.68 -39.05
CA PHE A 402 -2.99 -26.88 -40.17
C PHE A 402 -2.82 -28.25 -40.82
N LEU A 403 -1.57 -28.69 -41.02
CA LEU A 403 -1.26 -30.00 -41.57
C LEU A 403 -1.80 -31.12 -40.66
N PHE A 404 -1.62 -30.97 -39.34
CA PHE A 404 -2.18 -31.90 -38.36
C PHE A 404 -3.71 -31.97 -38.42
N CYS A 405 -4.38 -30.84 -38.63
CA CYS A 405 -5.84 -30.77 -38.80
C CYS A 405 -6.34 -31.24 -40.17
N GLY A 406 -5.46 -31.61 -41.11
CA GLY A 406 -5.84 -32.08 -42.45
C GLY A 406 -6.23 -30.95 -43.41
N PHE A 407 -5.87 -29.70 -43.13
CA PHE A 407 -6.13 -28.57 -44.03
C PHE A 407 -5.15 -28.59 -45.20
N ASN A 408 -5.67 -28.43 -46.41
CA ASN A 408 -4.87 -28.11 -47.58
C ASN A 408 -4.62 -26.58 -47.68
N LYS A 409 -3.82 -26.15 -48.66
CA LYS A 409 -3.45 -24.73 -48.81
C LYS A 409 -4.67 -23.81 -49.04
N GLU A 410 -5.66 -24.27 -49.79
CA GLU A 410 -6.87 -23.51 -50.13
C GLU A 410 -7.82 -23.38 -48.93
N SER A 411 -8.05 -24.47 -48.18
CA SER A 411 -8.84 -24.47 -46.95
C SER A 411 -8.21 -23.60 -45.86
N ARG A 412 -6.87 -23.51 -45.83
CA ARG A 412 -6.14 -22.61 -44.93
C ARG A 412 -6.41 -21.14 -45.26
N GLU A 413 -6.33 -20.77 -46.54
CA GLU A 413 -6.57 -19.38 -46.98
C GLU A 413 -8.03 -18.96 -46.72
N ALA A 414 -8.98 -19.86 -46.95
CA ALA A 414 -10.40 -19.63 -46.62
C ALA A 414 -10.60 -19.42 -45.10
N TYR A 415 -10.04 -20.30 -44.26
CA TYR A 415 -10.12 -20.19 -42.81
C TYR A 415 -9.46 -18.93 -42.25
N GLU A 416 -8.29 -18.55 -42.78
CA GLU A 416 -7.61 -17.32 -42.38
C GLU A 416 -8.41 -16.06 -42.76
N THR A 417 -9.12 -16.08 -43.88
CA THR A 417 -9.98 -14.98 -44.33
C THR A 417 -11.22 -14.85 -43.45
N GLU A 418 -11.88 -15.97 -43.15
CA GLU A 418 -13.02 -16.01 -42.23
C GLU A 418 -12.64 -15.54 -40.82
N ARG A 419 -11.50 -16.02 -40.29
CA ARG A 419 -11.02 -15.60 -38.97
C ARG A 419 -10.63 -14.12 -38.92
N LYS A 420 -10.08 -13.56 -40.00
CA LYS A 420 -9.81 -12.11 -40.09
C LYS A 420 -11.10 -11.31 -40.06
N ALA A 421 -12.13 -11.73 -40.81
CA ALA A 421 -13.43 -11.06 -40.80
C ALA A 421 -14.09 -11.11 -39.40
N VAL A 422 -14.04 -12.26 -38.72
CA VAL A 422 -14.54 -12.40 -37.34
C VAL A 422 -13.73 -11.57 -36.34
N ALA A 423 -12.40 -11.51 -36.49
CA ALA A 423 -11.53 -10.70 -35.64
C ALA A 423 -11.76 -9.20 -35.83
N GLU A 424 -11.98 -8.76 -37.08
CA GLU A 424 -12.33 -7.38 -37.42
C GLU A 424 -13.71 -7.01 -36.87
N ASP A 425 -14.71 -7.90 -36.99
CA ASP A 425 -16.05 -7.70 -36.39
C ASP A 425 -15.98 -7.65 -34.84
N THR A 426 -15.23 -8.56 -34.22
CA THR A 426 -15.06 -8.57 -32.76
C THR A 426 -14.33 -7.32 -32.27
N ARG A 427 -13.31 -6.87 -33.01
CA ARG A 427 -12.58 -5.64 -32.71
C ARG A 427 -13.49 -4.42 -32.87
N ALA A 428 -14.28 -4.36 -33.94
CA ALA A 428 -15.24 -3.29 -34.16
C ALA A 428 -16.31 -3.24 -33.06
N LYS A 429 -16.79 -4.40 -32.57
CA LYS A 429 -17.70 -4.49 -31.42
C LYS A 429 -17.08 -3.97 -30.13
N ARG A 430 -15.85 -4.37 -29.80
CA ARG A 430 -15.13 -3.86 -28.61
C ARG A 430 -14.85 -2.37 -28.68
N GLU A 431 -14.41 -1.88 -29.84
CA GLU A 431 -14.20 -0.44 -30.06
C GLU A 431 -15.53 0.34 -29.92
N ALA A 432 -16.65 -0.22 -30.41
CA ALA A 432 -17.98 0.37 -30.20
C ALA A 432 -18.39 0.38 -28.72
N GLU A 433 -18.17 -0.71 -27.98
CA GLU A 433 -18.45 -0.79 -26.53
C GLU A 433 -17.62 0.22 -25.72
N GLU A 434 -16.33 0.38 -26.04
CA GLU A 434 -15.44 1.35 -25.41
C GLU A 434 -15.88 2.79 -25.69
N ILE A 435 -16.29 3.10 -26.93
CA ILE A 435 -16.82 4.41 -27.30
C ILE A 435 -18.09 4.72 -26.50
N VAL A 436 -19.02 3.76 -26.38
CA VAL A 436 -20.26 3.91 -25.57
C VAL A 436 -19.91 4.18 -24.11
N LYS A 437 -19.04 3.37 -23.51
CA LYS A 437 -18.62 3.52 -22.11
C LYS A 437 -17.94 4.88 -21.86
N GLN A 438 -17.16 5.36 -22.82
CA GLN A 438 -16.50 6.66 -22.72
C GLN A 438 -17.52 7.82 -22.69
N VAL A 439 -18.54 7.82 -23.56
CA VAL A 439 -19.54 8.90 -23.60
C VAL A 439 -20.58 8.83 -22.49
N GLU A 440 -20.78 7.66 -21.86
CA GLU A 440 -21.60 7.51 -20.65
C GLU A 440 -20.92 8.09 -19.41
N SER A 441 -19.58 8.04 -19.36
CA SER A 441 -18.81 8.57 -18.23
C SER A 441 -18.64 10.10 -18.21
N VAL A 442 -19.07 10.79 -19.27
CA VAL A 442 -18.89 12.24 -19.41
C VAL A 442 -20.25 12.93 -19.43
N GLU A 443 -20.40 13.93 -18.56
CA GLU A 443 -21.57 14.78 -18.49
C GLU A 443 -21.34 16.11 -19.21
N CYS A 444 -22.39 16.65 -19.83
CA CYS A 444 -22.39 17.93 -20.52
C CYS A 444 -23.68 18.72 -20.20
N ARG A 445 -23.64 20.04 -20.37
CA ARG A 445 -24.79 20.90 -20.11
C ARG A 445 -25.64 21.07 -21.38
N ARG A 446 -26.95 20.83 -21.27
CA ARG A 446 -27.93 21.03 -22.34
C ARG A 446 -28.77 22.29 -22.08
N GLY A 447 -28.92 23.10 -23.14
CA GLY A 447 -29.80 24.27 -23.16
C GLY A 447 -29.35 25.45 -22.28
N THR A 448 -30.12 26.54 -22.31
CA THR A 448 -29.88 27.76 -21.52
C THR A 448 -30.23 27.61 -20.04
N ARG A 449 -31.00 26.58 -19.66
CA ARG A 449 -31.38 26.26 -18.26
C ARG A 449 -30.35 25.38 -17.52
N GLY A 450 -29.32 24.87 -18.20
CA GLY A 450 -28.17 24.21 -17.56
C GLY A 450 -28.40 22.78 -17.07
N GLU A 451 -29.34 22.03 -17.67
CA GLU A 451 -29.55 20.62 -17.34
C GLU A 451 -28.30 19.80 -17.65
N ILE A 452 -27.85 18.97 -16.70
CA ILE A 452 -26.68 18.10 -16.86
C ILE A 452 -27.15 16.75 -17.41
N VAL A 453 -26.69 16.41 -18.61
CA VAL A 453 -26.99 15.14 -19.29
C VAL A 453 -25.70 14.45 -19.73
N THR A 454 -25.73 13.12 -19.84
CA THR A 454 -24.61 12.37 -20.41
C THR A 454 -24.40 12.75 -21.88
N VAL A 455 -23.16 12.71 -22.35
CA VAL A 455 -22.83 12.99 -23.76
C VAL A 455 -23.55 12.01 -24.69
N ARG A 456 -23.74 10.74 -24.25
CA ARG A 456 -24.57 9.75 -24.94
C ARG A 456 -25.99 10.25 -25.20
N LYS A 457 -26.72 10.57 -24.11
CA LYS A 457 -28.10 11.04 -24.17
C LYS A 457 -28.24 12.34 -24.96
N TYR A 458 -27.27 13.25 -24.82
CA TYR A 458 -27.24 14.49 -25.58
C TYR A 458 -27.16 14.25 -27.09
N ILE A 459 -26.33 13.32 -27.55
CA ILE A 459 -26.19 12.99 -28.97
C ILE A 459 -27.41 12.23 -29.49
N ASP A 460 -27.91 11.25 -28.74
CA ASP A 460 -29.12 10.48 -29.12
C ASP A 460 -30.33 11.40 -29.28
N ASP A 461 -30.53 12.34 -28.35
CA ASP A 461 -31.60 13.33 -28.42
C ASP A 461 -31.44 14.23 -29.67
N LEU A 462 -30.23 14.73 -29.95
CA LEU A 462 -29.98 15.53 -31.17
C LEU A 462 -30.24 14.73 -32.46
N ILE A 463 -29.86 13.46 -32.48
CA ILE A 463 -30.12 12.61 -33.64
C ILE A 463 -31.63 12.38 -33.81
N SER A 464 -32.37 12.19 -32.71
CA SER A 464 -33.85 12.08 -32.74
C SER A 464 -34.55 13.37 -33.20
N GLU A 465 -33.94 14.54 -32.94
CA GLU A 465 -34.39 15.85 -33.43
C GLU A 465 -34.02 16.10 -34.91
N GLY A 466 -33.44 15.11 -35.60
CA GLY A 466 -33.13 15.16 -37.03
C GLY A 466 -31.72 15.64 -37.39
N TYR A 467 -30.80 15.72 -36.42
CA TYR A 467 -29.41 16.10 -36.67
C TYR A 467 -28.56 14.87 -37.05
N THR A 468 -28.52 14.55 -38.35
CA THR A 468 -27.94 13.28 -38.86
C THR A 468 -26.69 13.44 -39.73
N GLN A 469 -26.21 14.67 -39.99
CA GLN A 469 -25.04 14.90 -40.85
C GLN A 469 -23.85 15.46 -40.05
N ILE A 470 -22.69 14.82 -40.14
CA ILE A 470 -21.45 15.36 -39.56
C ILE A 470 -20.72 16.20 -40.62
N VAL A 471 -20.47 17.48 -40.30
CA VAL A 471 -19.75 18.41 -41.18
C VAL A 471 -18.45 18.84 -40.50
N GLU A 472 -17.35 18.81 -41.25
CA GLU A 472 -16.07 19.34 -40.83
C GLU A 472 -15.91 20.80 -41.29
N SER A 473 -15.48 21.67 -40.38
CA SER A 473 -15.14 23.06 -40.67
C SER A 473 -13.77 23.39 -40.09
N LYS A 474 -12.96 24.14 -40.85
CA LYS A 474 -11.63 24.58 -40.42
C LYS A 474 -11.73 25.95 -39.76
N GLN A 475 -11.23 26.06 -38.53
CA GLN A 475 -11.03 27.35 -37.85
C GLN A 475 -9.55 27.47 -37.50
N GLY A 476 -8.78 28.16 -38.35
CA GLY A 476 -7.32 28.15 -38.28
C GLY A 476 -6.73 26.79 -38.68
N SER A 477 -5.77 26.27 -37.91
CA SER A 477 -5.15 24.95 -38.13
C SER A 477 -5.92 23.77 -37.51
N ALA A 478 -7.01 24.02 -36.77
CA ALA A 478 -7.78 22.99 -36.08
C ALA A 478 -9.09 22.65 -36.82
N ALA A 479 -9.37 21.35 -36.97
CA ALA A 479 -10.65 20.85 -37.47
C ALA A 479 -11.71 20.87 -36.35
N LYS A 480 -12.86 21.50 -36.61
CA LYS A 480 -14.05 21.45 -35.77
C LYS A 480 -15.14 20.64 -36.46
N TYR A 481 -15.78 19.75 -35.70
CA TYR A 481 -16.84 18.90 -36.19
C TYR A 481 -18.19 19.38 -35.67
N TRP A 482 -19.21 19.33 -36.52
CA TRP A 482 -20.57 19.76 -36.20
C TRP A 482 -21.56 18.66 -36.57
N LEU A 483 -22.52 18.40 -35.68
CA LEU A 483 -23.68 17.56 -35.96
C LEU A 483 -24.81 18.46 -36.46
N ARG A 484 -25.18 18.31 -37.73
CA ARG A 484 -26.05 19.22 -38.49
C ARG A 484 -27.36 18.54 -38.85
N ASN A 485 -28.45 19.29 -38.78
CA ASN A 485 -29.74 18.88 -39.33
C ASN A 485 -29.80 19.26 -40.82
N PRO A 486 -29.98 18.29 -41.74
CA PRO A 486 -30.04 18.56 -43.18
C PRO A 486 -31.18 19.50 -43.60
N SER A 487 -32.28 19.52 -42.85
CA SER A 487 -33.49 20.29 -43.19
C SER A 487 -33.44 21.73 -42.70
N SER A 488 -32.81 22.01 -41.54
CA SER A 488 -32.74 23.36 -40.96
C SER A 488 -31.37 24.03 -41.12
N ASN A 489 -30.36 23.31 -41.62
CA ASN A 489 -28.99 23.77 -41.80
C ASN A 489 -28.29 24.23 -40.50
N PHE A 490 -28.92 24.07 -39.35
CA PHE A 490 -28.41 24.37 -38.01
C PHE A 490 -27.58 23.19 -37.48
N GLY A 491 -26.59 23.45 -36.63
CA GLY A 491 -25.74 22.38 -36.10
C GLY A 491 -25.12 22.66 -34.74
N TYR A 492 -24.84 21.58 -34.02
CA TYR A 492 -24.22 21.59 -32.70
C TYR A 492 -22.76 21.13 -32.77
N PRO A 493 -21.84 21.75 -32.01
CA PRO A 493 -20.43 21.41 -32.07
C PRO A 493 -20.14 20.07 -31.36
N LEU A 494 -19.43 19.17 -32.02
CA LEU A 494 -18.95 17.89 -31.47
C LEU A 494 -17.51 18.02 -30.98
N ARG A 495 -17.27 17.68 -29.70
CA ARG A 495 -15.93 17.69 -29.11
C ARG A 495 -15.22 16.34 -29.27
N VAL A 496 -14.07 16.33 -29.94
CA VAL A 496 -13.25 15.12 -30.13
C VAL A 496 -12.71 14.57 -28.80
N LYS A 497 -12.29 15.45 -27.88
CA LYS A 497 -11.68 15.09 -26.58
C LYS A 497 -12.55 14.20 -25.68
N HIS A 498 -13.88 14.26 -25.81
CA HIS A 498 -14.81 13.57 -24.93
C HIS A 498 -15.53 12.39 -25.62
N GLY A 499 -15.03 11.91 -26.76
CA GLY A 499 -15.63 10.79 -27.50
C GLY A 499 -16.91 11.13 -28.28
N ALA A 500 -17.43 12.36 -28.18
CA ALA A 500 -18.69 12.78 -28.80
C ALA A 500 -18.72 12.60 -30.32
N LEU A 501 -17.61 12.86 -31.01
CA LEU A 501 -17.51 12.64 -32.47
C LEU A 501 -17.53 11.14 -32.83
N ALA A 502 -16.83 10.32 -32.05
CA ALA A 502 -16.74 8.89 -32.29
C ALA A 502 -18.11 8.22 -32.10
N TYR A 503 -18.83 8.59 -31.03
CA TYR A 503 -20.18 8.11 -30.78
C TYR A 503 -21.20 8.62 -31.81
N ALA A 504 -21.14 9.89 -32.22
CA ALA A 504 -22.03 10.40 -33.27
C ALA A 504 -21.83 9.66 -34.61
N ARG A 505 -20.59 9.33 -34.98
CA ARG A 505 -20.29 8.50 -36.17
C ARG A 505 -20.86 7.08 -36.04
N LEU A 506 -20.70 6.46 -34.87
CA LEU A 506 -21.24 5.14 -34.56
C LEU A 506 -22.78 5.12 -34.65
N ALA A 507 -23.45 6.07 -34.02
CA ALA A 507 -24.91 6.17 -33.98
C ALA A 507 -25.51 6.44 -35.38
N ILE A 508 -24.89 7.31 -36.19
CA ILE A 508 -25.33 7.55 -37.57
C ILE A 508 -25.12 6.31 -38.45
N ALA A 509 -24.00 5.58 -38.30
CA ALA A 509 -23.76 4.34 -39.02
C ALA A 509 -24.79 3.25 -38.66
N GLN A 510 -25.19 3.17 -37.38
CA GLN A 510 -26.24 2.26 -36.92
C GLN A 510 -27.62 2.63 -37.49
N LEU A 511 -27.95 3.92 -37.61
CA LEU A 511 -29.18 4.40 -38.27
C LEU A 511 -29.22 4.06 -39.77
N GLY A 512 -28.09 4.22 -40.47
CA GLY A 512 -27.97 3.84 -41.88
C GLY A 512 -28.12 2.33 -42.12
N ASN A 513 -27.65 1.51 -41.19
CA ASN A 513 -27.85 0.05 -41.24
C ASN A 513 -29.29 -0.36 -40.92
N GLN A 514 -30.03 0.39 -40.10
CA GLN A 514 -31.45 0.13 -39.80
C GLN A 514 -32.39 0.51 -40.96
N GLN A 515 -32.03 1.50 -41.78
CA GLN A 515 -32.81 1.93 -42.95
C GLN A 515 -32.61 1.04 -44.20
N ASN A 516 -31.54 0.24 -44.25
CA ASN A 516 -31.27 -0.70 -45.35
C ASN A 516 -31.83 -2.12 -45.12
N VAL A 517 -32.47 -2.36 -43.96
CA VAL A 517 -33.05 -3.65 -43.56
C VAL A 517 -34.58 -3.59 -43.44
N ALA A 518 -35.18 -2.40 -43.65
CA ALA A 518 -36.61 -2.18 -43.80
C ALA A 518 -36.94 -1.91 -45.27
#